data_AF-A0A2V9SP38-F1
#
_entry.id   AF-A0A2V9SP38-F1
#
_cell.length_a   1.000
_cell.length_b   1.000
_cell.length_c   1.000
_cell.angle_alpha   90.00
_cell.angle_beta   90.00
_cell.angle_gamma   90.00
#
_symmetry.space_group_name_H-M   'P 1'
#
loop_
_entity.id
_entity.type
_entity.pdbx_description
1 polymer ?
#
loop_
_entity_poly.entity_id
_entity_poly.type
_entity_poly.pdbx_seq_one_letter_code
_entity_poly.pdbx_strand_id
1 'polypeptide(L)'
;MTTPNRIETPPMPARAQAAAAWIALYLKWKKRFESWAEFLANFWAAYWLLILGSFLIFGSAFLKWVQYPLTSNLSGLKFPLFHDSGVIPHVTLLSFGAVGVVVFIAGLVLRRFFASALGLAAAVLITVCVLTPAHIAFQQPMMLRHLIDELQATPWRKIFTKEYFPANYGSPEVLPSQLVLYTASGRLLAAYSFLRLGWTCFAIGSLLVAVYAMRRLPDGKMAIGLALVCLPVGALTIVITPAIIGQHYFNSGSIAKARGHNQEAIAAYRKAMKWDAWHAQDIGLYATIGDLQKKSGIESNSPERHISRAVELQQANEYEPAVFELSRAAEAGGPVAAVARREAAKTRVELGLALYQSGGIGGAVTSWQLALVDDPTQEVFVLPYLARGYFDLGRYEAALQAVDRLVKIMSDHSSMVADVYSLGGDCYAKLGRDDDARRYYNLSYAKDWIVNYWAISRLAGE
;
A
#
# COMPACT_ATOMS: atom_id res chain seq x y z
N MET A 1 55.84 47.16 67.98
CA MET A 1 54.55 46.54 67.63
C MET A 1 53.69 47.60 66.96
N THR A 2 53.53 47.52 65.65
CA THR A 2 52.70 48.42 64.84
C THR A 2 51.61 47.59 64.18
N THR A 3 50.39 47.70 64.70
CA THR A 3 49.18 47.11 64.13
C THR A 3 48.78 47.87 62.86
N PRO A 4 48.51 47.20 61.73
CA PRO A 4 48.14 47.89 60.50
C PRO A 4 46.71 48.46 60.62
N ASN A 5 46.57 49.73 60.22
CA ASN A 5 45.30 50.45 60.14
C ASN A 5 44.31 49.69 59.23
N ARG A 6 43.15 49.35 59.79
CA ARG A 6 42.03 48.77 59.06
C ARG A 6 41.35 49.90 58.29
N ILE A 7 41.63 49.96 56.98
CA ILE A 7 40.98 50.89 56.06
C ILE A 7 39.50 50.47 55.95
N GLU A 8 38.60 51.26 56.53
CA GLU A 8 37.16 51.11 56.34
C GLU A 8 36.80 51.58 54.93
N THR A 9 36.27 50.67 54.13
CA THR A 9 35.79 50.98 52.77
C THR A 9 34.37 51.55 52.85
N PRO A 10 34.04 52.59 52.06
CA PRO A 10 32.73 53.23 52.11
C PRO A 10 31.61 52.31 51.61
N PRO A 11 30.37 52.44 52.13
CA PRO A 11 29.25 51.58 51.76
C PRO A 11 28.92 51.75 50.27
N MET A 12 28.90 50.63 49.54
CA MET A 12 28.50 50.62 48.13
C MET A 12 27.08 51.16 47.93
N PRO A 13 26.83 52.02 46.93
CA PRO A 13 25.50 52.56 46.65
C PRO A 13 24.52 51.45 46.26
N ALA A 14 23.24 51.57 46.62
CA ALA A 14 22.21 50.53 46.42
C ALA A 14 22.10 50.02 44.96
N ARG A 15 22.38 50.87 43.96
CA ARG A 15 22.45 50.49 42.55
C ARG A 15 23.60 49.52 42.24
N ALA A 16 24.74 49.67 42.89
CA ALA A 16 25.88 48.76 42.74
C ALA A 16 25.60 47.40 43.38
N GLN A 17 24.88 47.37 44.51
CA GLN A 17 24.44 46.11 45.13
C GLN A 17 23.43 45.35 44.27
N ALA A 18 22.46 46.06 43.67
CA ALA A 18 21.50 45.45 42.75
C ALA A 18 22.17 44.91 41.48
N ALA A 19 23.12 45.65 40.89
CA ALA A 19 23.89 45.19 39.73
C ALA A 19 24.73 43.95 40.06
N ALA A 20 25.39 43.93 41.23
CA ALA A 20 26.17 42.77 41.68
C ALA A 20 25.28 41.53 41.92
N ALA A 21 24.08 41.71 42.49
CA ALA A 21 23.12 40.63 42.68
C ALA A 21 22.62 40.04 41.34
N TRP A 22 22.34 40.89 40.35
CA TRP A 22 21.97 40.46 39.00
C TRP A 22 23.09 39.71 38.28
N ILE A 23 24.33 40.20 38.38
CA ILE A 23 25.51 39.52 37.79
C ILE A 23 25.72 38.16 38.46
N ALA A 24 25.60 38.07 39.79
CA ALA A 24 25.71 36.80 40.51
C ALA A 24 24.60 35.81 40.13
N LEU A 25 23.36 36.28 39.97
CA LEU A 25 22.23 35.47 39.50
C LEU A 25 22.50 34.97 38.07
N TYR A 26 22.92 35.86 37.17
CA TYR A 26 23.26 35.52 35.78
C TYR A 26 24.38 34.49 35.69
N LEU A 27 25.48 34.67 36.44
CA LEU A 27 26.59 33.71 36.49
C LEU A 27 26.15 32.33 37.03
N LYS A 28 25.28 32.31 38.04
CA LYS A 28 24.70 31.07 38.58
C LYS A 28 23.84 30.35 37.53
N TRP A 29 23.02 31.08 36.79
CA TRP A 29 22.24 30.52 35.69
C TRP A 29 23.11 30.05 34.53
N LYS A 30 24.11 30.84 34.11
CA LYS A 30 25.06 30.46 33.06
C LYS A 30 25.80 29.16 33.39
N LYS A 31 26.33 29.04 34.62
CA LYS A 31 27.00 27.80 35.07
C LYS A 31 26.06 26.60 35.09
N ARG A 32 24.79 26.80 35.45
CA ARG A 32 23.76 25.75 35.32
C ARG A 32 23.54 25.39 33.86
N PHE A 33 23.33 26.36 32.98
CA PHE A 33 23.12 26.10 31.55
C PHE A 33 24.30 25.37 30.90
N GLU A 34 25.54 25.75 31.21
CA GLU A 34 26.74 25.05 30.74
C GLU A 34 26.78 23.59 31.22
N SER A 35 26.50 23.36 32.50
CA SER A 35 26.42 22.00 33.05
C SER A 35 25.30 21.16 32.41
N TRP A 36 24.14 21.77 32.14
CA TRP A 36 23.04 21.13 31.42
C TRP A 36 23.41 20.84 29.95
N ALA A 37 24.10 21.77 29.28
CA ALA A 37 24.53 21.61 27.90
C ALA A 37 25.58 20.50 27.76
N GLU A 38 26.55 20.42 28.67
CA GLU A 38 27.55 19.36 28.70
C GLU A 38 26.91 17.99 29.00
N PHE A 39 25.99 17.94 29.97
CA PHE A 39 25.21 16.74 30.25
C PHE A 39 24.41 16.28 29.02
N LEU A 40 23.71 17.20 28.34
CA LEU A 40 22.95 16.92 27.13
C LEU A 40 23.86 16.48 25.98
N ALA A 41 25.03 17.10 25.80
CA ALA A 41 25.99 16.74 24.77
C ALA A 41 26.54 15.33 24.99
N ASN A 42 26.91 14.99 26.22
CA ASN A 42 27.38 13.64 26.58
C ASN A 42 26.27 12.60 26.45
N PHE A 43 25.06 12.93 26.88
CA PHE A 43 23.89 12.07 26.70
C PHE A 43 23.59 11.85 25.21
N TRP A 44 23.59 12.91 24.41
CA TRP A 44 23.39 12.83 22.97
C TRP A 44 24.49 12.00 22.30
N ALA A 45 25.75 12.27 22.56
CA ALA A 45 26.88 11.50 22.03
C ALA A 45 26.77 10.00 22.37
N ALA A 46 26.27 9.67 23.56
CA ALA A 46 26.10 8.28 23.99
C ALA A 46 24.85 7.59 23.42
N TYR A 47 23.77 8.32 23.12
CA TYR A 47 22.45 7.74 22.83
C TYR A 47 21.80 8.20 21.51
N TRP A 48 22.44 9.06 20.71
CA TRP A 48 21.83 9.65 19.51
C TRP A 48 21.30 8.59 18.51
N LEU A 49 22.02 7.48 18.31
CA LEU A 49 21.58 6.38 17.44
C LEU A 49 20.25 5.77 17.93
N LEU A 50 20.14 5.58 19.24
CA LEU A 50 18.94 5.04 19.86
C LEU A 50 17.79 6.05 19.80
N ILE A 51 18.05 7.33 20.07
CA ILE A 51 17.04 8.39 20.04
C ILE A 51 16.49 8.57 18.63
N LEU A 52 17.37 8.71 17.63
CA LEU A 52 17.00 8.86 16.23
C LEU A 52 16.29 7.60 15.72
N GLY A 53 16.83 6.42 16.04
CA GLY A 53 16.20 5.14 15.69
C GLY A 53 14.81 4.98 16.29
N SER A 54 14.63 5.37 17.55
CA SER A 54 13.32 5.37 18.22
C SER A 54 12.34 6.28 17.48
N PHE A 55 12.73 7.53 17.20
CA PHE A 55 11.86 8.48 16.53
C PHE A 55 11.43 7.99 15.15
N LEU A 56 12.34 7.38 14.39
CA LEU A 56 12.04 6.77 13.10
C LEU A 56 11.09 5.57 13.21
N ILE A 57 11.28 4.69 14.19
CA ILE A 57 10.39 3.52 14.42
C ILE A 57 8.99 4.00 14.83
N PHE A 58 8.88 4.93 15.79
CA PHE A 58 7.58 5.46 16.21
C PHE A 58 6.89 6.25 15.10
N GLY A 59 7.62 7.15 14.43
CA GLY A 59 7.09 7.95 13.31
C GLY A 59 6.64 7.07 12.14
N SER A 60 7.41 6.04 11.80
CA SER A 60 7.07 5.13 10.71
C SER A 60 5.74 4.41 10.89
N ALA A 61 5.29 4.14 12.12
CA ALA A 61 3.99 3.50 12.35
C ALA A 61 2.82 4.32 11.77
N PHE A 62 2.92 5.65 11.78
CA PHE A 62 1.92 6.58 11.26
C PHE A 62 2.12 6.95 9.78
N LEU A 63 3.33 6.77 9.26
CA LEU A 63 3.65 7.04 7.86
C LEU A 63 3.10 5.96 6.92
N LYS A 64 2.99 6.30 5.64
CA LYS A 64 2.58 5.39 4.56
C LYS A 64 3.66 4.34 4.31
N TRP A 65 3.31 3.06 4.47
CA TRP A 65 4.18 1.91 4.24
C TRP A 65 4.03 1.38 2.82
N VAL A 66 2.79 1.16 2.38
CA VAL A 66 2.45 0.64 1.04
C VAL A 66 1.64 1.69 0.31
N GLN A 67 2.10 2.08 -0.89
CA GLN A 67 1.35 2.97 -1.77
C GLN A 67 0.51 2.19 -2.77
N TYR A 68 -0.79 2.46 -2.75
CA TYR A 68 -1.72 2.02 -3.77
C TYR A 68 -1.80 3.08 -4.87
N PRO A 69 -1.81 2.70 -6.16
CA PRO A 69 -1.95 3.67 -7.26
C PRO A 69 -3.26 4.46 -7.25
N LEU A 70 -4.38 3.85 -6.82
CA LEU A 70 -5.71 4.44 -6.86
C LEU A 70 -6.39 4.49 -5.49
N THR A 71 -6.23 3.46 -4.66
CA THR A 71 -6.86 3.41 -3.33
C THR A 71 -6.01 4.10 -2.25
N SER A 72 -6.60 4.27 -1.06
CA SER A 72 -5.92 4.85 0.10
C SER A 72 -4.68 4.03 0.49
N ASN A 73 -3.59 4.72 0.80
CA ASN A 73 -2.35 4.08 1.18
C ASN A 73 -2.44 3.41 2.56
N LEU A 74 -1.68 2.33 2.75
CA LEU A 74 -1.61 1.65 4.05
C LEU A 74 -0.50 2.26 4.90
N SER A 75 -0.87 2.77 6.08
CA SER A 75 0.09 3.14 7.11
C SER A 75 0.59 1.90 7.87
N GLY A 76 1.70 2.03 8.59
CA GLY A 76 2.25 0.92 9.39
C GLY A 76 1.25 0.32 10.38
N LEU A 77 0.38 1.14 10.99
CA LEU A 77 -0.69 0.70 11.89
C LEU A 77 -1.90 0.02 11.20
N LYS A 78 -2.02 0.17 9.89
CA LYS A 78 -3.11 -0.39 9.09
C LYS A 78 -2.67 -1.64 8.32
N PHE A 79 -1.38 -1.90 8.22
CA PHE A 79 -0.84 -3.02 7.44
C PHE A 79 -0.88 -4.33 8.25
N PRO A 80 -1.80 -5.27 7.94
CA PRO A 80 -2.07 -6.43 8.80
C PRO A 80 -1.02 -7.54 8.61
N LEU A 81 -0.69 -8.23 9.72
CA LEU A 81 0.30 -9.31 9.73
C LEU A 81 -0.26 -10.70 9.36
N PHE A 82 -1.57 -10.94 9.57
CA PHE A 82 -2.14 -12.29 9.43
C PHE A 82 -3.48 -12.36 8.68
N HIS A 83 -4.02 -11.23 8.22
CA HIS A 83 -5.33 -11.20 7.54
C HIS A 83 -5.17 -10.84 6.06
N ASP A 84 -5.86 -11.60 5.20
CA ASP A 84 -6.10 -11.22 3.81
C ASP A 84 -6.98 -9.97 3.80
N SER A 85 -6.37 -8.82 3.55
CA SER A 85 -7.08 -7.55 3.44
C SER A 85 -7.78 -7.46 2.09
N GLY A 86 -8.85 -8.22 1.92
CA GLY A 86 -9.77 -8.06 0.78
C GLY A 86 -10.68 -6.85 0.92
N VAL A 87 -10.81 -6.27 2.13
CA VAL A 87 -11.73 -5.16 2.42
C VAL A 87 -11.10 -4.20 3.44
N ILE A 88 -11.20 -2.91 3.12
CA ILE A 88 -10.88 -1.65 3.83
C ILE A 88 -10.27 -1.77 5.25
N PRO A 89 -9.10 -1.16 5.53
CA PRO A 89 -8.34 -1.39 6.75
C PRO A 89 -8.87 -0.62 7.97
N HIS A 90 -9.34 -1.35 8.98
CA HIS A 90 -9.39 -0.85 10.35
C HIS A 90 -8.01 -0.94 11.02
N VAL A 91 -7.76 -0.12 12.03
CA VAL A 91 -6.53 -0.22 12.84
C VAL A 91 -6.54 -1.58 13.52
N THR A 92 -5.57 -2.43 13.20
CA THR A 92 -5.41 -3.75 13.81
C THR A 92 -4.29 -3.71 14.84
N LEU A 93 -4.54 -4.30 16.01
CA LEU A 93 -3.51 -4.50 17.04
C LEU A 93 -2.37 -5.39 16.52
N LEU A 94 -2.64 -6.23 15.52
CA LEU A 94 -1.70 -7.10 14.83
C LEU A 94 -1.26 -6.52 13.47
N SER A 95 -0.84 -5.25 13.49
CA SER A 95 -0.23 -4.60 12.33
C SER A 95 1.30 -4.56 12.44
N PHE A 96 2.00 -4.53 11.31
CA PHE A 96 3.47 -4.50 11.27
C PHE A 96 4.05 -3.33 12.09
N GLY A 97 3.46 -2.14 11.98
CA GLY A 97 3.87 -0.96 12.73
C GLY A 97 3.61 -1.08 14.23
N ALA A 98 2.44 -1.60 14.64
CA ALA A 98 2.12 -1.78 16.05
C ALA A 98 3.03 -2.83 16.71
N VAL A 99 3.24 -3.97 16.05
CA VAL A 99 4.16 -5.02 16.51
C VAL A 99 5.58 -4.46 16.63
N GLY A 100 6.04 -3.69 15.64
CA GLY A 100 7.34 -3.03 15.70
C GLY A 100 7.50 -2.11 16.92
N VAL A 101 6.49 -1.26 17.18
CA VAL A 101 6.50 -0.37 18.35
C VAL A 101 6.51 -1.15 19.67
N VAL A 102 5.67 -2.19 19.79
CA VAL A 102 5.59 -3.02 21.00
C VAL A 102 6.90 -3.75 21.25
N VAL A 103 7.48 -4.39 20.23
CA VAL A 103 8.78 -5.08 20.32
C VAL A 103 9.88 -4.11 20.73
N PHE A 104 9.88 -2.90 20.18
CA PHE A 104 10.86 -1.88 20.52
C PHE A 104 10.75 -1.44 22.00
N ILE A 105 9.53 -1.12 22.47
CA ILE A 105 9.28 -0.75 23.87
C ILE A 105 9.67 -1.89 24.81
N ALA A 106 9.28 -3.13 24.49
CA ALA A 106 9.64 -4.30 25.28
C ALA A 106 11.17 -4.48 25.35
N GLY A 107 11.88 -4.28 24.23
CA GLY A 107 13.34 -4.30 24.18
C GLY A 107 13.99 -3.24 25.07
N LEU A 108 13.45 -2.02 25.10
CA LEU A 108 13.92 -0.93 25.97
C LEU A 108 13.72 -1.25 27.46
N VAL A 109 12.55 -1.76 27.84
CA VAL A 109 12.21 -2.11 29.23
C VAL A 109 13.05 -3.30 29.71
N LEU A 110 13.13 -4.36 28.89
CA LEU A 110 13.87 -5.58 29.22
C LEU A 110 15.38 -5.37 29.24
N ARG A 111 15.90 -4.32 28.59
CA ARG A 111 17.33 -3.96 28.67
C ARG A 111 17.81 -3.78 30.11
N ARG A 112 16.93 -3.37 31.03
CA ARG A 112 17.25 -3.22 32.45
C ARG A 112 17.60 -4.55 33.13
N PHE A 113 17.05 -5.65 32.63
CA PHE A 113 17.23 -6.99 33.19
C PHE A 113 18.23 -7.82 32.40
N PHE A 114 18.29 -7.65 31.07
CA PHE A 114 19.14 -8.43 30.18
C PHE A 114 19.87 -7.54 29.17
N ALA A 115 21.21 -7.53 29.21
CA ALA A 115 22.03 -6.71 28.30
C ALA A 115 21.77 -7.01 26.81
N SER A 116 21.38 -8.26 26.48
CA SER A 116 21.11 -8.71 25.11
C SER A 116 19.68 -8.45 24.63
N ALA A 117 18.75 -8.03 25.49
CA ALA A 117 17.34 -7.85 25.12
C ALA A 117 17.13 -6.82 24.01
N LEU A 118 17.88 -5.71 24.05
CA LEU A 118 17.80 -4.69 23.00
C LEU A 118 18.34 -5.21 21.66
N GLY A 119 19.37 -6.07 21.68
CA GLY A 119 19.90 -6.72 20.49
C GLY A 119 18.88 -7.70 19.88
N LEU A 120 18.21 -8.50 20.72
CA LEU A 120 17.12 -9.38 20.28
C LEU A 120 15.96 -8.58 19.69
N ALA A 121 15.52 -7.51 20.36
CA ALA A 121 14.46 -6.64 19.84
C ALA A 121 14.86 -6.03 18.48
N ALA A 122 16.09 -5.54 18.35
CA ALA A 122 16.59 -5.02 17.08
C ALA A 122 16.62 -6.08 15.98
N ALA A 123 17.00 -7.33 16.30
CA ALA A 123 16.98 -8.44 15.36
C ALA A 123 15.55 -8.75 14.90
N VAL A 124 14.58 -8.81 15.82
CA VAL A 124 13.17 -9.00 15.49
C VAL A 124 12.64 -7.86 14.62
N LEU A 125 13.00 -6.60 14.92
CA LEU A 125 12.61 -5.44 14.09
C LEU A 125 13.17 -5.53 12.67
N ILE A 126 14.44 -5.92 12.52
CA ILE A 126 15.04 -6.19 11.21
C ILE A 126 14.32 -7.34 10.51
N THR A 127 13.97 -8.42 11.22
CA THR A 127 13.16 -9.52 10.68
C THR A 127 11.82 -9.02 10.15
N VAL A 128 11.08 -8.23 10.92
CA VAL A 128 9.80 -7.62 10.49
C VAL A 128 10.00 -6.75 9.24
N CYS A 129 11.08 -5.98 9.20
CA CYS A 129 11.42 -5.13 8.05
C CYS A 129 11.70 -5.94 6.77
N VAL A 130 12.52 -7.00 6.88
CA VAL A 130 12.89 -7.88 5.75
C VAL A 130 11.70 -8.72 5.29
N LEU A 131 10.86 -9.16 6.23
CA LEU A 131 9.67 -9.94 5.92
C LEU A 131 8.57 -9.12 5.26
N THR A 132 8.52 -7.80 5.47
CA THR A 132 7.47 -6.93 4.90
C THR A 132 7.30 -7.13 3.38
N PRO A 133 8.29 -6.89 2.51
CA PRO A 133 8.14 -7.13 1.07
C PRO A 133 7.87 -8.59 0.72
N ALA A 134 8.48 -9.55 1.44
CA ALA A 134 8.25 -10.97 1.20
C ALA A 134 6.82 -11.40 1.54
N HIS A 135 6.22 -10.80 2.58
CA HIS A 135 4.85 -11.00 2.99
C HIS A 135 3.88 -10.53 1.90
N ILE A 136 4.09 -9.31 1.38
CA ILE A 136 3.33 -8.77 0.23
C ILE A 136 3.46 -9.71 -0.97
N ALA A 137 4.68 -10.15 -1.29
CA ALA A 137 4.96 -10.93 -2.49
C ALA A 137 4.44 -12.37 -2.46
N PHE A 138 4.49 -13.03 -1.29
CA PHE A 138 4.32 -14.48 -1.20
C PHE A 138 3.22 -14.93 -0.23
N GLN A 139 2.92 -14.16 0.81
CA GLN A 139 1.88 -14.52 1.79
C GLN A 139 0.54 -13.84 1.51
N GLN A 140 0.53 -12.67 0.86
CA GLN A 140 -0.67 -11.94 0.46
C GLN A 140 -0.74 -11.74 -1.07
N PRO A 141 -0.81 -12.81 -1.87
CA PRO A 141 -0.88 -12.71 -3.33
C PRO A 141 -2.07 -11.87 -3.82
N MET A 142 -3.18 -11.88 -3.07
CA MET A 142 -4.35 -11.04 -3.34
C MET A 142 -4.02 -9.55 -3.32
N MET A 143 -3.24 -9.12 -2.33
CA MET A 143 -2.87 -7.73 -2.17
C MET A 143 -1.90 -7.28 -3.26
N LEU A 144 -0.90 -8.11 -3.57
CA LEU A 144 -0.01 -7.85 -4.70
C LEU A 144 -0.81 -7.78 -6.01
N ARG A 145 -1.77 -8.68 -6.22
CA ARG A 145 -2.63 -8.66 -7.41
C ARG A 145 -3.43 -7.37 -7.49
N HIS A 146 -4.02 -6.92 -6.38
CA HIS A 146 -4.78 -5.68 -6.33
C HIS A 146 -3.90 -4.45 -6.67
N LEU A 147 -2.70 -4.37 -6.08
CA LEU A 147 -1.72 -3.32 -6.38
C LEU A 147 -1.37 -3.26 -7.88
N ILE A 148 -1.19 -4.43 -8.49
CA ILE A 148 -0.90 -4.55 -9.92
C ILE A 148 -2.11 -4.20 -10.78
N ASP A 149 -3.29 -4.67 -10.42
CA ASP A 149 -4.54 -4.37 -11.14
C ASP A 149 -4.79 -2.84 -11.12
N GLU A 150 -4.58 -2.16 -9.98
CA GLU A 150 -4.61 -0.69 -9.89
C GLU A 150 -3.59 -0.01 -10.79
N LEU A 151 -2.35 -0.50 -10.78
CA LEU A 151 -1.29 0.03 -11.64
C LEU A 151 -1.64 -0.10 -13.13
N GLN A 152 -2.21 -1.24 -13.53
CA GLN A 152 -2.61 -1.53 -14.91
C GLN A 152 -3.87 -0.77 -15.34
N ALA A 153 -4.79 -0.49 -14.43
CA ALA A 153 -6.01 0.26 -14.73
C ALA A 153 -5.75 1.77 -14.89
N THR A 154 -4.66 2.28 -14.35
CA THR A 154 -4.40 3.74 -14.30
C THR A 154 -4.32 4.40 -15.69
N PRO A 155 -3.61 3.83 -16.71
CA PRO A 155 -3.59 4.40 -18.06
C PRO A 155 -4.96 4.45 -18.72
N TRP A 156 -5.74 3.37 -18.63
CA TRP A 156 -7.09 3.29 -19.21
C TRP A 156 -8.03 4.29 -18.56
N ARG A 157 -7.97 4.40 -17.23
CA ARG A 157 -8.73 5.41 -16.51
C ARG A 157 -8.35 6.81 -16.96
N LYS A 158 -7.05 7.10 -17.13
CA LYS A 158 -6.60 8.42 -17.59
C LYS A 158 -7.13 8.75 -18.98
N ILE A 159 -7.22 7.76 -19.88
CA ILE A 159 -7.83 7.95 -21.20
C ILE A 159 -9.33 8.23 -21.04
N PHE A 160 -10.04 7.39 -20.28
CA PHE A 160 -11.47 7.56 -20.04
C PHE A 160 -11.80 8.90 -19.36
N THR A 161 -11.05 9.30 -18.35
CA THR A 161 -11.25 10.59 -17.68
C THR A 161 -10.88 11.74 -18.60
N LYS A 162 -9.83 11.62 -19.42
CA LYS A 162 -9.51 12.66 -20.40
C LYS A 162 -10.60 12.84 -21.47
N GLU A 163 -11.23 11.75 -21.89
CA GLU A 163 -12.25 11.77 -22.95
C GLU A 163 -13.65 12.10 -22.44
N TYR A 164 -14.01 11.62 -21.25
CA TYR A 164 -15.38 11.65 -20.74
C TYR A 164 -15.53 12.37 -19.40
N PHE A 165 -14.45 12.66 -18.68
CA PHE A 165 -14.49 13.59 -17.57
C PHE A 165 -14.06 14.98 -18.04
N PRO A 166 -14.45 16.02 -17.29
CA PRO A 166 -13.92 17.34 -17.55
C PRO A 166 -12.40 17.37 -17.40
N ALA A 167 -11.70 17.89 -18.41
CA ALA A 167 -10.26 17.75 -18.52
C ALA A 167 -9.52 18.47 -17.38
N ASN A 168 -8.95 17.69 -16.46
CA ASN A 168 -7.88 18.13 -15.58
C ASN A 168 -6.55 17.75 -16.22
N TYR A 169 -5.69 18.73 -16.49
CA TYR A 169 -4.35 18.51 -17.06
C TYR A 169 -3.30 18.24 -15.97
N GLY A 170 -3.74 17.68 -14.84
CA GLY A 170 -2.98 17.27 -13.67
C GLY A 170 -1.59 16.72 -13.98
N SER A 171 -0.65 16.95 -13.06
CA SER A 171 0.69 16.36 -13.18
C SER A 171 0.57 14.84 -13.29
N PRO A 172 1.22 14.21 -14.29
CA PRO A 172 1.13 12.76 -14.46
C PRO A 172 1.72 12.11 -13.22
N GLU A 173 0.93 11.26 -12.56
CA GLU A 173 1.48 10.39 -11.52
C GLU A 173 2.58 9.52 -12.15
N VAL A 174 3.76 9.55 -11.53
CA VAL A 174 4.91 8.76 -11.95
C VAL A 174 4.64 7.32 -11.52
N LEU A 175 4.13 6.52 -12.45
CA LEU A 175 3.86 5.11 -12.23
C LEU A 175 5.11 4.28 -12.56
N PRO A 176 5.42 3.24 -11.78
CA PRO A 176 6.48 2.30 -12.13
C PRO A 176 6.22 1.65 -13.49
N SER A 177 7.29 1.45 -14.27
CA SER A 177 7.26 0.71 -15.53
C SER A 177 6.87 -0.76 -15.31
N GLN A 178 6.37 -1.41 -16.38
CA GLN A 178 5.91 -2.82 -16.41
C GLN A 178 6.70 -3.75 -15.47
N LEU A 179 5.99 -4.38 -14.54
CA LEU A 179 6.56 -5.29 -13.56
C LEU A 179 6.48 -6.73 -14.06
N VAL A 180 7.61 -7.44 -14.01
CA VAL A 180 7.68 -8.87 -14.35
C VAL A 180 7.19 -9.67 -13.13
N LEU A 181 6.09 -10.41 -13.27
CA LEU A 181 5.45 -11.10 -12.14
C LEU A 181 5.52 -12.63 -12.20
N TYR A 182 6.00 -13.20 -13.31
CA TYR A 182 6.07 -14.65 -13.48
C TYR A 182 7.26 -15.30 -12.77
N THR A 183 8.11 -14.52 -12.11
CA THR A 183 9.24 -15.00 -11.29
C THR A 183 9.08 -14.58 -9.84
N ALA A 184 9.61 -15.38 -8.91
CA ALA A 184 9.64 -15.02 -7.48
C ALA A 184 10.41 -13.71 -7.23
N SER A 185 11.54 -13.51 -7.92
CA SER A 185 12.31 -12.26 -7.84
C SER A 185 11.53 -11.06 -8.39
N GLY A 186 10.79 -11.25 -9.48
CA GLY A 186 9.93 -10.24 -10.06
C GLY A 186 8.79 -9.82 -9.13
N ARG A 187 8.15 -10.78 -8.46
CA ARG A 187 7.14 -10.51 -7.41
C ARG A 187 7.71 -9.76 -6.22
N LEU A 188 8.91 -10.11 -5.77
CA LEU A 188 9.58 -9.39 -4.68
C LEU A 188 9.95 -7.95 -5.08
N LEU A 189 10.43 -7.76 -6.31
CA LEU A 189 10.74 -6.44 -6.86
C LEU A 189 9.46 -5.59 -7.00
N ALA A 190 8.36 -6.20 -7.45
CA ALA A 190 7.05 -5.57 -7.51
C ALA A 190 6.56 -5.16 -6.11
N ALA A 191 6.64 -6.04 -5.12
CA ALA A 191 6.30 -5.67 -3.74
C ALA A 191 7.15 -4.50 -3.23
N TYR A 192 8.45 -4.49 -3.54
CA TYR A 192 9.35 -3.41 -3.15
C TYR A 192 9.00 -2.07 -3.79
N SER A 193 8.56 -2.06 -5.06
CA SER A 193 8.23 -0.83 -5.78
C SER A 193 7.02 -0.09 -5.21
N PHE A 194 6.17 -0.77 -4.44
CA PHE A 194 5.04 -0.17 -3.72
C PHE A 194 5.39 0.31 -2.31
N LEU A 195 6.58 0.00 -1.78
CA LEU A 195 6.99 0.48 -0.46
C LEU A 195 7.35 1.97 -0.46
N ARG A 196 7.10 2.64 0.66
CA ARG A 196 7.26 4.10 0.82
C ARG A 196 8.02 4.50 2.08
N LEU A 197 8.04 5.82 2.33
CA LEU A 197 8.80 6.48 3.38
C LEU A 197 8.63 5.82 4.76
N GLY A 198 7.41 5.36 5.10
CA GLY A 198 7.17 4.68 6.36
C GLY A 198 8.02 3.43 6.53
N TRP A 199 8.03 2.54 5.53
CA TRP A 199 8.88 1.34 5.56
C TRP A 199 10.38 1.71 5.59
N THR A 200 10.82 2.70 4.80
CA THR A 200 12.24 3.11 4.80
C THR A 200 12.67 3.68 6.15
N CYS A 201 11.81 4.50 6.79
CA CYS A 201 12.08 5.02 8.13
C CYS A 201 12.14 3.88 9.16
N PHE A 202 11.23 2.90 9.07
CA PHE A 202 11.25 1.73 9.93
C PHE A 202 12.54 0.91 9.76
N ALA A 203 12.97 0.69 8.52
CA ALA A 203 14.19 -0.03 8.17
C ALA A 203 15.45 0.66 8.74
N ILE A 204 15.60 1.96 8.47
CA ILE A 204 16.72 2.76 8.96
C ILE A 204 16.69 2.81 10.49
N GLY A 205 15.52 3.04 11.09
CA GLY A 205 15.38 3.08 12.55
C GLY A 205 15.79 1.77 13.21
N SER A 206 15.34 0.64 12.66
CA SER A 206 15.71 -0.71 13.13
C SER A 206 17.21 -0.97 13.02
N LEU A 207 17.83 -0.54 11.91
CA LEU A 207 19.28 -0.66 11.71
C LEU A 207 20.07 0.19 12.71
N LEU A 208 19.66 1.44 12.97
CA LEU A 208 20.33 2.32 13.94
C LEU A 208 20.27 1.74 15.35
N VAL A 209 19.11 1.19 15.75
CA VAL A 209 18.95 0.50 17.04
C VAL A 209 19.83 -0.75 17.11
N ALA A 210 19.93 -1.53 16.02
CA ALA A 210 20.81 -2.69 15.96
C ALA A 210 22.29 -2.32 16.10
N VAL A 211 22.76 -1.31 15.37
CA VAL A 211 24.14 -0.81 15.47
C VAL A 211 24.44 -0.31 16.88
N TYR A 212 23.49 0.40 17.49
CA TYR A 212 23.61 0.84 18.89
C TYR A 212 23.70 -0.34 19.86
N ALA A 213 22.84 -1.36 19.71
CA ALA A 213 22.84 -2.54 20.56
C ALA A 213 24.15 -3.33 20.42
N MET A 214 24.65 -3.51 19.20
CA MET A 214 25.90 -4.22 18.92
C MET A 214 27.11 -3.54 19.56
N ARG A 215 27.20 -2.20 19.51
CA ARG A 215 28.28 -1.43 20.14
C ARG A 215 28.31 -1.52 21.67
N ARG A 216 27.22 -1.98 22.29
CA ARG A 216 27.07 -2.06 23.76
C ARG A 216 27.08 -3.50 24.27
N LEU A 217 27.30 -4.49 23.40
CA LEU A 217 27.46 -5.87 23.83
C LEU A 217 28.79 -6.06 24.59
N PRO A 218 28.80 -6.80 25.70
CA PRO A 218 30.03 -7.16 26.41
C PRO A 218 30.99 -7.95 25.51
N ASP A 219 32.29 -7.74 25.70
CA ASP A 219 33.34 -8.51 25.03
C ASP A 219 33.12 -10.02 25.24
N GLY A 220 33.20 -10.80 24.16
CA GLY A 220 32.91 -12.25 24.15
C GLY A 220 31.48 -12.65 23.78
N LYS A 221 30.53 -11.71 23.66
CA LYS A 221 29.15 -12.00 23.20
C LYS A 221 28.90 -11.76 21.70
N MET A 222 29.96 -11.59 20.92
CA MET A 222 29.86 -11.36 19.47
C MET A 222 29.16 -12.52 18.73
N ALA A 223 29.33 -13.76 19.21
CA ALA A 223 28.64 -14.94 18.70
C ALA A 223 27.11 -14.84 18.81
N ILE A 224 26.59 -14.21 19.88
CA ILE A 224 25.16 -13.97 20.05
C ILE A 224 24.67 -12.95 19.01
N GLY A 225 25.44 -11.89 18.77
CA GLY A 225 25.15 -10.92 17.72
C GLY A 225 25.08 -11.58 16.33
N LEU A 226 26.01 -12.49 16.02
CA LEU A 226 26.01 -13.23 14.76
C LEU A 226 24.80 -14.17 14.64
N ALA A 227 24.44 -14.87 15.73
CA ALA A 227 23.27 -15.74 15.76
C ALA A 227 21.95 -14.98 15.55
N LEU A 228 21.86 -13.75 16.04
CA LEU A 228 20.69 -12.89 15.84
C LEU A 228 20.50 -12.47 14.37
N VAL A 229 21.58 -12.38 13.58
CA VAL A 229 21.49 -12.13 12.13
C VAL A 229 20.90 -13.33 11.38
N CYS A 230 20.97 -14.55 11.93
CA CYS A 230 20.34 -15.72 11.32
C CYS A 230 18.80 -15.68 11.40
N LEU A 231 18.20 -14.92 12.33
CA LEU A 231 16.74 -14.81 12.46
C LEU A 231 16.06 -14.24 11.21
N PRO A 232 16.42 -13.06 10.67
CA PRO A 232 15.81 -12.55 9.44
C PRO A 232 16.05 -13.47 8.24
N VAL A 233 17.22 -14.08 8.13
CA VAL A 233 17.54 -15.00 7.02
C VAL A 233 16.69 -16.27 7.08
N GLY A 234 16.58 -16.88 8.28
CA GLY A 234 15.76 -18.07 8.49
C GLY A 234 14.28 -17.81 8.22
N ALA A 235 13.76 -16.70 8.73
CA ALA A 235 12.37 -16.32 8.50
C ALA A 235 12.10 -16.04 7.01
N LEU A 236 12.99 -15.33 6.32
CA LEU A 236 12.88 -15.07 4.89
C LEU A 236 12.89 -16.38 4.08
N THR A 237 13.76 -17.32 4.44
CA THR A 237 13.84 -18.63 3.80
C THR A 237 12.52 -19.40 3.94
N ILE A 238 11.90 -19.37 5.12
CA ILE A 238 10.60 -20.02 5.36
C ILE A 238 9.52 -19.41 4.45
N VAL A 239 9.48 -18.09 4.32
CA VAL A 239 8.46 -17.39 3.52
C VAL A 239 8.64 -17.62 2.01
N ILE A 240 9.88 -17.66 1.53
CA ILE A 240 10.16 -17.77 0.08
C ILE A 240 10.09 -19.23 -0.42
N THR A 241 10.40 -20.22 0.43
CA THR A 241 10.48 -21.64 0.04
C THR A 241 9.24 -22.13 -0.73
N PRO A 242 7.99 -21.92 -0.27
CA PRO A 242 6.79 -22.38 -1.00
C PRO A 242 6.70 -21.78 -2.42
N ALA A 243 7.02 -20.50 -2.58
CA ALA A 243 7.00 -19.83 -3.88
C ALA A 243 8.08 -20.36 -4.83
N ILE A 244 9.28 -20.70 -4.32
CA ILE A 244 10.34 -21.33 -5.12
C ILE A 244 9.90 -22.73 -5.60
N ILE A 245 9.31 -23.53 -4.70
CA ILE A 245 8.79 -24.86 -5.05
C ILE A 245 7.66 -24.74 -6.08
N GLY A 246 6.73 -23.79 -5.89
CA GLY A 246 5.66 -23.50 -6.84
C GLY A 246 6.21 -23.12 -8.23
N GLN A 247 7.19 -22.23 -8.29
CA GLN A 247 7.85 -21.83 -9.52
C GLN A 247 8.51 -23.02 -10.23
N HIS A 248 9.18 -23.90 -9.48
CA HIS A 248 9.80 -25.10 -10.04
C HIS A 248 8.76 -25.99 -10.72
N TYR A 249 7.61 -26.25 -10.06
CA TYR A 249 6.53 -27.02 -10.66
C TYR A 249 5.88 -26.31 -11.85
N PHE A 250 5.75 -24.99 -11.83
CA PHE A 250 5.25 -24.21 -12.96
C PHE A 250 6.16 -24.34 -14.18
N ASN A 251 7.48 -24.24 -13.98
CA ASN A 251 8.46 -24.43 -15.05
C ASN A 251 8.44 -25.87 -15.58
N SER A 252 8.33 -26.86 -14.69
CA SER A 252 8.18 -28.27 -15.07
C SER A 252 6.93 -28.50 -15.93
N GLY A 253 5.79 -27.91 -15.55
CA GLY A 253 4.55 -27.98 -16.32
C GLY A 253 4.67 -27.30 -17.69
N SER A 254 5.39 -26.18 -17.76
CA SER A 254 5.67 -25.48 -19.03
C SER A 254 6.54 -26.33 -19.96
N ILE A 255 7.56 -27.02 -19.43
CA ILE A 255 8.42 -27.95 -20.19
C ILE A 255 7.60 -29.16 -20.68
N ALA A 256 6.77 -29.76 -19.83
CA ALA A 256 5.91 -30.87 -20.20
C ALA A 256 4.89 -30.47 -21.28
N LYS A 257 4.28 -29.27 -21.16
CA LYS A 257 3.40 -28.69 -22.18
C LYS A 257 4.12 -28.54 -23.53
N ALA A 258 5.35 -28.03 -23.53
CA ALA A 258 6.14 -27.88 -24.75
C ALA A 258 6.48 -29.22 -25.43
N ARG A 259 6.60 -30.30 -24.64
CA ARG A 259 6.82 -31.67 -25.13
C ARG A 259 5.54 -32.39 -25.57
N GLY A 260 4.37 -31.76 -25.42
CA GLY A 260 3.07 -32.38 -25.71
C GLY A 260 2.57 -33.37 -24.65
N HIS A 261 3.26 -33.46 -23.50
CA HIS A 261 2.86 -34.32 -22.37
C HIS A 261 1.77 -33.63 -21.54
N ASN A 262 0.55 -33.57 -22.09
CA ASN A 262 -0.53 -32.75 -21.54
C ASN A 262 -0.95 -33.13 -20.11
N GLN A 263 -1.04 -34.44 -19.78
CA GLN A 263 -1.42 -34.87 -18.43
C GLN A 263 -0.36 -34.53 -17.37
N GLU A 264 0.92 -34.72 -17.72
CA GLU A 264 2.05 -34.36 -16.85
C GLU A 264 2.06 -32.84 -16.60
N ALA A 265 1.80 -32.04 -17.64
CA ALA A 265 1.72 -30.59 -17.53
C ALA A 265 0.59 -30.15 -16.58
N ILE A 266 -0.61 -30.73 -16.72
CA ILE A 266 -1.75 -30.45 -15.82
C ILE A 266 -1.40 -30.79 -14.37
N ALA A 267 -0.80 -31.96 -14.14
CA ALA A 267 -0.41 -32.39 -12.80
C ALA A 267 0.64 -31.45 -12.17
N ALA A 268 1.62 -31.02 -12.97
CA ALA A 268 2.64 -30.06 -12.52
C ALA A 268 2.06 -28.68 -12.21
N TYR A 269 1.15 -28.14 -13.04
CA TYR A 269 0.49 -26.87 -12.75
C TYR A 269 -0.38 -26.92 -11.50
N ARG A 270 -1.13 -28.01 -11.28
CA ARG A 270 -1.89 -28.19 -10.04
C ARG A 270 -0.99 -28.26 -8.80
N LYS A 271 0.19 -28.88 -8.90
CA LYS A 271 1.20 -28.85 -7.83
C LYS A 271 1.73 -27.43 -7.60
N ALA A 272 1.97 -26.65 -8.67
CA ALA A 272 2.41 -25.27 -8.55
C ALA A 272 1.39 -24.42 -7.78
N MET A 273 0.10 -24.53 -8.12
CA MET A 273 -0.99 -23.83 -7.42
C MET A 273 -1.14 -24.22 -5.95
N LYS A 274 -0.83 -25.48 -5.60
CA LYS A 274 -0.87 -25.96 -4.22
C LYS A 274 0.23 -25.33 -3.36
N TRP A 275 1.43 -25.14 -3.93
CA TRP A 275 2.58 -24.59 -3.23
C TRP A 275 2.63 -23.06 -3.25
N ASP A 276 2.04 -22.45 -4.27
CA ASP A 276 2.09 -21.01 -4.46
C ASP A 276 0.69 -20.46 -4.80
N ALA A 277 0.11 -19.79 -3.82
CA ALA A 277 -1.22 -19.19 -3.93
C ALA A 277 -1.30 -18.09 -5.00
N TRP A 278 -0.16 -17.51 -5.45
CA TRP A 278 -0.15 -16.62 -6.61
C TRP A 278 -0.63 -17.33 -7.88
N HIS A 279 -0.12 -18.53 -8.14
CA HIS A 279 -0.53 -19.33 -9.29
C HIS A 279 -1.99 -19.80 -9.17
N ALA A 280 -2.48 -20.03 -7.94
CA ALA A 280 -3.87 -20.39 -7.70
C ALA A 280 -4.87 -19.27 -8.03
N GLN A 281 -4.40 -18.03 -8.17
CA GLN A 281 -5.19 -16.85 -8.53
C GLN A 281 -5.07 -16.45 -10.01
N ASP A 282 -4.22 -17.13 -10.77
CA ASP A 282 -3.96 -16.79 -12.16
C ASP A 282 -4.98 -17.45 -13.09
N ILE A 283 -5.92 -16.64 -13.61
CA ILE A 283 -6.92 -17.08 -14.59
C ILE A 283 -6.27 -17.72 -15.83
N GLY A 284 -5.10 -17.22 -16.26
CA GLY A 284 -4.39 -17.73 -17.43
C GLY A 284 -3.87 -19.16 -17.23
N LEU A 285 -3.56 -19.52 -15.98
CA LEU A 285 -3.15 -20.89 -15.65
C LEU A 285 -4.33 -21.86 -15.69
N TYR A 286 -5.51 -21.45 -15.18
CA TYR A 286 -6.74 -22.23 -15.34
C TYR A 286 -7.12 -22.40 -16.81
N ALA A 287 -7.06 -21.33 -17.62
CA ALA A 287 -7.29 -21.40 -19.07
C ALA A 287 -6.33 -22.39 -19.74
N THR A 288 -5.03 -22.32 -19.40
CA THR A 288 -4.03 -23.25 -19.92
C THR A 288 -4.33 -24.70 -19.54
N ILE A 289 -4.80 -24.96 -18.32
CA ILE A 289 -5.23 -26.29 -17.90
C ILE A 289 -6.46 -26.75 -18.72
N GLY A 290 -7.43 -25.87 -18.95
CA GLY A 290 -8.60 -26.14 -19.79
C GLY A 290 -8.24 -26.52 -21.22
N ASP A 291 -7.30 -25.78 -21.84
CA ASP A 291 -6.78 -26.08 -23.18
C ASP A 291 -6.08 -27.44 -23.25
N LEU A 292 -5.30 -27.77 -22.24
CA LEU A 292 -4.63 -29.07 -22.15
C LEU A 292 -5.64 -30.21 -21.96
N GLN A 293 -6.67 -30.00 -21.14
CA GLN A 293 -7.78 -30.94 -20.99
C GLN A 293 -8.53 -31.13 -22.32
N LYS A 294 -8.74 -30.06 -23.11
CA LYS A 294 -9.29 -30.10 -24.49
C LYS A 294 -8.49 -31.03 -25.38
N LYS A 295 -7.16 -30.85 -25.40
CA LYS A 295 -6.24 -31.68 -26.21
C LYS A 295 -6.14 -33.13 -25.74
N SER A 296 -6.36 -33.40 -24.45
CA SER A 296 -6.29 -34.75 -23.87
C SER A 296 -7.60 -35.53 -23.92
N GLY A 297 -8.70 -34.98 -24.46
CA GLY A 297 -9.99 -35.67 -24.54
C GLY A 297 -10.66 -35.94 -23.17
N ILE A 298 -10.22 -35.26 -22.11
CA ILE A 298 -10.83 -35.32 -20.77
C ILE A 298 -12.20 -34.60 -20.81
N GLU A 299 -13.14 -34.91 -19.92
CA GLU A 299 -14.54 -34.43 -19.94
C GLU A 299 -14.78 -32.97 -20.35
N SER A 300 -15.94 -32.73 -20.98
CA SER A 300 -16.33 -31.46 -21.61
C SER A 300 -16.69 -30.32 -20.65
N ASN A 301 -16.94 -30.59 -19.36
CA ASN A 301 -17.63 -29.67 -18.46
C ASN A 301 -16.82 -29.32 -17.20
N SER A 302 -15.49 -29.19 -17.33
CA SER A 302 -14.65 -28.70 -16.24
C SER A 302 -14.70 -27.17 -16.14
N PRO A 303 -14.58 -26.58 -14.93
CA PRO A 303 -14.53 -25.12 -14.79
C PRO A 303 -13.33 -24.51 -15.52
N GLU A 304 -12.20 -25.22 -15.60
CA GLU A 304 -11.03 -24.76 -16.35
C GLU A 304 -11.29 -24.67 -17.87
N ARG A 305 -12.14 -25.53 -18.43
CA ARG A 305 -12.56 -25.44 -19.83
C ARG A 305 -13.48 -24.26 -20.08
N HIS A 306 -14.43 -24.00 -19.19
CA HIS A 306 -15.26 -22.80 -19.26
C HIS A 306 -14.40 -21.53 -19.22
N ILE A 307 -13.39 -21.48 -18.34
CA ILE A 307 -12.43 -20.37 -18.30
C ILE A 307 -11.61 -20.26 -19.60
N SER A 308 -11.08 -21.36 -20.11
CA SER A 308 -10.37 -21.39 -21.41
C SER A 308 -11.22 -20.80 -22.53
N ARG A 309 -12.49 -21.25 -22.63
CA ARG A 309 -13.43 -20.75 -23.61
C ARG A 309 -13.74 -19.27 -23.43
N ALA A 310 -13.92 -18.82 -22.19
CA ALA A 310 -14.12 -17.40 -21.89
C ALA A 310 -12.96 -16.53 -22.36
N VAL A 311 -11.71 -16.97 -22.16
CA VAL A 311 -10.52 -16.24 -22.62
C VAL A 311 -10.46 -16.16 -24.14
N GLU A 312 -10.81 -17.24 -24.86
CA GLU A 312 -10.95 -17.21 -26.32
C GLU A 312 -11.99 -16.16 -26.76
N LEU A 313 -13.14 -16.09 -26.06
CA LEU A 313 -14.23 -15.16 -26.36
C LEU A 313 -13.86 -13.70 -26.04
N GLN A 314 -13.16 -13.45 -24.93
CA GLN A 314 -12.62 -12.12 -24.60
C GLN A 314 -11.68 -11.61 -25.71
N GLN A 315 -10.81 -12.47 -26.23
CA GLN A 315 -9.89 -12.12 -27.33
C GLN A 315 -10.63 -11.80 -28.64
N ALA A 316 -11.82 -12.39 -28.84
CA ALA A 316 -12.72 -12.08 -29.94
C ALA A 316 -13.61 -10.83 -29.68
N ASN A 317 -13.49 -10.19 -28.51
CA ASN A 317 -14.39 -9.14 -28.00
C ASN A 317 -15.86 -9.58 -27.85
N GLU A 318 -16.09 -10.89 -27.70
CA GLU A 318 -17.41 -11.47 -27.41
C GLU A 318 -17.64 -11.52 -25.90
N TYR A 319 -17.80 -10.34 -25.29
CA TYR A 319 -17.82 -10.22 -23.83
C TYR A 319 -19.01 -10.90 -23.15
N GLU A 320 -20.22 -10.82 -23.72
CA GLU A 320 -21.41 -11.44 -23.13
C GLU A 320 -21.29 -12.98 -23.04
N PRO A 321 -20.95 -13.70 -24.13
CA PRO A 321 -20.60 -15.11 -24.05
C PRO A 321 -19.46 -15.41 -23.08
N ALA A 322 -18.42 -14.57 -23.03
CA ALA A 322 -17.32 -14.76 -22.10
C ALA A 322 -17.77 -14.71 -20.63
N VAL A 323 -18.60 -13.72 -20.26
CA VAL A 323 -19.18 -13.60 -18.92
C VAL A 323 -20.04 -14.82 -18.58
N PHE A 324 -20.82 -15.32 -19.54
CA PHE A 324 -21.61 -16.53 -19.35
C PHE A 324 -20.74 -17.74 -19.01
N GLU A 325 -19.68 -17.98 -19.79
CA GLU A 325 -18.73 -19.08 -19.53
C GLU A 325 -18.02 -18.93 -18.18
N LEU A 326 -17.59 -17.72 -17.80
CA LEU A 326 -17.00 -17.46 -16.47
C LEU A 326 -17.99 -17.70 -15.34
N SER A 327 -19.27 -17.36 -15.55
CA SER A 327 -20.34 -17.63 -14.57
C SER A 327 -20.51 -19.13 -14.35
N ARG A 328 -20.48 -19.93 -15.42
CA ARG A 328 -20.51 -21.41 -15.32
C ARG A 328 -19.28 -21.96 -14.60
N ALA A 329 -18.10 -21.42 -14.86
CA ALA A 329 -16.90 -21.80 -14.11
C ALA A 329 -17.02 -21.47 -12.60
N ALA A 330 -17.72 -20.38 -12.27
CA ALA A 330 -17.94 -19.96 -10.89
C ALA A 330 -18.92 -20.85 -10.10
N GLU A 331 -19.77 -21.62 -10.77
CA GLU A 331 -20.68 -22.58 -10.12
C GLU A 331 -19.93 -23.77 -9.50
N ALA A 332 -18.74 -24.10 -9.98
CA ALA A 332 -17.93 -25.21 -9.47
C ALA A 332 -17.44 -25.02 -8.01
N GLY A 333 -17.54 -23.80 -7.47
CA GLY A 333 -17.09 -23.47 -6.11
C GLY A 333 -15.57 -23.48 -5.95
N GLY A 334 -15.11 -23.39 -4.70
CA GLY A 334 -13.69 -23.43 -4.35
C GLY A 334 -12.86 -22.25 -4.92
N PRO A 335 -11.52 -22.42 -5.02
CA PRO A 335 -10.62 -21.35 -5.48
C PRO A 335 -10.89 -20.90 -6.92
N VAL A 336 -11.24 -21.83 -7.81
CA VAL A 336 -11.52 -21.51 -9.22
C VAL A 336 -12.73 -20.58 -9.35
N ALA A 337 -13.75 -20.73 -8.49
CA ALA A 337 -14.91 -19.86 -8.52
C ALA A 337 -14.60 -18.41 -8.14
N ALA A 338 -13.74 -18.19 -7.15
CA ALA A 338 -13.32 -16.85 -6.76
C ALA A 338 -12.57 -16.14 -7.89
N VAL A 339 -11.71 -16.87 -8.61
CA VAL A 339 -10.97 -16.35 -9.77
C VAL A 339 -11.91 -16.08 -10.94
N ALA A 340 -12.84 -17.00 -11.22
CA ALA A 340 -13.82 -16.85 -12.28
C ALA A 340 -14.77 -15.66 -12.06
N ARG A 341 -15.26 -15.43 -10.83
CA ARG A 341 -16.10 -14.26 -10.51
C ARG A 341 -15.36 -12.94 -10.69
N ARG A 342 -14.09 -12.87 -10.23
CA ARG A 342 -13.26 -11.69 -10.45
C ARG A 342 -13.07 -11.41 -11.94
N GLU A 343 -12.76 -12.44 -12.71
CA GLU A 343 -12.59 -12.28 -14.15
C GLU A 343 -13.91 -11.89 -14.83
N ALA A 344 -15.04 -12.45 -14.39
CA ALA A 344 -16.37 -12.09 -14.90
C ALA A 344 -16.69 -10.62 -14.60
N ALA A 345 -16.32 -10.12 -13.41
CA ALA A 345 -16.44 -8.71 -13.06
C ALA A 345 -15.59 -7.83 -13.98
N LYS A 346 -14.31 -8.16 -14.19
CA LYS A 346 -13.42 -7.43 -15.12
C LYS A 346 -13.97 -7.41 -16.54
N THR A 347 -14.43 -8.57 -17.03
CA THR A 347 -15.04 -8.70 -18.37
C THR A 347 -16.29 -7.83 -18.50
N ARG A 348 -17.12 -7.72 -17.45
CA ARG A 348 -18.27 -6.81 -17.45
C ARG A 348 -17.87 -5.34 -17.46
N VAL A 349 -16.73 -4.98 -16.86
CA VAL A 349 -16.19 -3.61 -16.97
C VAL A 349 -15.83 -3.29 -18.41
N GLU A 350 -15.15 -4.19 -19.10
CA GLU A 350 -14.78 -4.05 -20.52
C GLU A 350 -16.02 -4.00 -21.42
N LEU A 351 -16.99 -4.89 -21.21
CA LEU A 351 -18.29 -4.84 -21.89
C LEU A 351 -18.97 -3.50 -21.67
N GLY A 352 -19.02 -3.02 -20.42
CA GLY A 352 -19.63 -1.74 -20.11
C GLY A 352 -18.93 -0.56 -20.80
N LEU A 353 -17.60 -0.59 -20.89
CA LEU A 353 -16.84 0.42 -21.62
C LEU A 353 -17.16 0.38 -23.12
N ALA A 354 -17.20 -0.79 -23.74
CA ALA A 354 -17.55 -0.95 -25.16
C ALA A 354 -19.00 -0.49 -25.45
N LEU A 355 -19.95 -0.82 -24.57
CA LEU A 355 -21.33 -0.33 -24.65
C LEU A 355 -21.39 1.19 -24.51
N TYR A 356 -20.63 1.76 -23.59
CA TYR A 356 -20.62 3.20 -23.37
C TYR A 356 -20.05 3.95 -24.59
N GLN A 357 -18.94 3.47 -25.15
CA GLN A 357 -18.32 4.03 -26.36
C GLN A 357 -19.22 3.93 -27.60
N SER A 358 -20.09 2.92 -27.67
CA SER A 358 -21.10 2.79 -28.73
C SER A 358 -22.40 3.57 -28.47
N GLY A 359 -22.47 4.34 -27.37
CA GLY A 359 -23.65 5.13 -26.99
C GLY A 359 -24.71 4.37 -26.19
N GLY A 360 -24.51 3.08 -25.91
CA GLY A 360 -25.35 2.22 -25.08
C GLY A 360 -25.20 2.47 -23.58
N ILE A 361 -25.33 3.73 -23.13
CA ILE A 361 -25.02 4.16 -21.75
C ILE A 361 -25.81 3.37 -20.69
N GLY A 362 -27.10 3.10 -20.93
CA GLY A 362 -27.93 2.32 -19.99
C GLY A 362 -27.44 0.87 -19.81
N GLY A 363 -27.03 0.23 -20.90
CA GLY A 363 -26.43 -1.10 -20.87
C GLY A 363 -25.07 -1.08 -20.15
N ALA A 364 -24.24 -0.06 -20.42
CA ALA A 364 -22.96 0.13 -19.77
C ALA A 364 -23.08 0.21 -18.24
N VAL A 365 -23.97 1.07 -17.74
CA VAL A 365 -24.23 1.23 -16.30
C VAL A 365 -24.71 -0.09 -15.69
N THR A 366 -25.58 -0.83 -16.37
CA THR A 366 -26.06 -2.14 -15.89
C THR A 366 -24.89 -3.14 -15.77
N SER A 367 -24.04 -3.23 -16.80
CA SER A 367 -22.86 -4.10 -16.78
C SER A 367 -21.90 -3.75 -15.65
N TRP A 368 -21.64 -2.47 -15.41
CA TRP A 368 -20.82 -1.99 -14.30
C TRP A 368 -21.44 -2.28 -12.93
N GLN A 369 -22.76 -2.10 -12.76
CA GLN A 369 -23.44 -2.49 -11.52
C GLN A 369 -23.28 -3.99 -11.25
N LEU A 370 -23.49 -4.83 -12.27
CA LEU A 370 -23.31 -6.28 -12.15
C LEU A 370 -21.86 -6.68 -11.86
N ALA A 371 -20.87 -5.96 -12.40
CA ALA A 371 -19.46 -6.18 -12.07
C ALA A 371 -19.20 -6.05 -10.56
N LEU A 372 -19.83 -5.09 -9.88
CA LEU A 372 -19.71 -4.91 -8.43
C LEU A 372 -20.47 -5.97 -7.62
N VAL A 373 -21.54 -6.53 -8.17
CA VAL A 373 -22.25 -7.65 -7.55
C VAL A 373 -21.37 -8.91 -7.57
N ASP A 374 -20.67 -9.15 -8.68
CA ASP A 374 -19.81 -10.32 -8.85
C ASP A 374 -18.52 -10.24 -8.04
N ASP A 375 -17.88 -9.06 -8.00
CA ASP A 375 -16.69 -8.80 -7.21
C ASP A 375 -16.70 -7.38 -6.62
N PRO A 376 -17.12 -7.22 -5.35
CA PRO A 376 -17.12 -5.94 -4.66
C PRO A 376 -15.73 -5.31 -4.53
N THR A 377 -14.65 -6.10 -4.63
CA THR A 377 -13.28 -5.56 -4.56
C THR A 377 -12.92 -4.71 -5.77
N GLN A 378 -13.71 -4.78 -6.85
CA GLN A 378 -13.53 -3.96 -8.04
C GLN A 378 -14.06 -2.52 -7.89
N GLU A 379 -14.59 -2.16 -6.70
CA GLU A 379 -15.22 -0.86 -6.43
C GLU A 379 -14.41 0.34 -6.93
N VAL A 380 -13.10 0.37 -6.66
CA VAL A 380 -12.23 1.49 -7.09
C VAL A 380 -12.18 1.67 -8.60
N PHE A 381 -12.31 0.59 -9.36
CA PHE A 381 -12.25 0.59 -10.82
C PHE A 381 -13.59 0.94 -11.46
N VAL A 382 -14.69 0.48 -10.86
CA VAL A 382 -16.02 0.57 -11.45
C VAL A 382 -16.73 1.88 -11.13
N LEU A 383 -16.55 2.40 -9.91
CA LEU A 383 -17.23 3.62 -9.47
C LEU A 383 -17.02 4.85 -10.36
N PRO A 384 -15.83 5.11 -10.93
CA PRO A 384 -15.64 6.26 -11.83
C PRO A 384 -16.52 6.16 -13.08
N TYR A 385 -16.63 4.96 -13.64
CA TYR A 385 -17.50 4.68 -14.77
C TYR A 385 -18.97 4.84 -14.39
N LEU A 386 -19.39 4.31 -13.24
CA LEU A 386 -20.76 4.48 -12.74
C LEU A 386 -21.11 5.94 -12.49
N ALA A 387 -20.23 6.70 -11.84
CA ALA A 387 -20.47 8.12 -11.57
C ALA A 387 -20.72 8.88 -12.86
N ARG A 388 -19.89 8.65 -13.89
CA ARG A 388 -20.07 9.27 -15.22
C ARG A 388 -21.32 8.76 -15.94
N GLY A 389 -21.53 7.45 -15.99
CA GLY A 389 -22.69 6.85 -16.64
C GLY A 389 -24.01 7.32 -16.03
N TYR A 390 -24.09 7.45 -14.70
CA TYR A 390 -25.26 8.03 -14.04
C TYR A 390 -25.47 9.49 -14.40
N PHE A 391 -24.41 10.29 -14.48
CA PHE A 391 -24.50 11.68 -14.91
C PHE A 391 -25.07 11.79 -16.34
N ASP A 392 -24.60 10.98 -17.27
CA ASP A 392 -25.09 11.01 -18.66
C ASP A 392 -26.52 10.51 -18.81
N LEU A 393 -26.97 9.61 -17.93
CA LEU A 393 -28.37 9.19 -17.85
C LEU A 393 -29.27 10.21 -17.12
N GLY A 394 -28.73 11.34 -16.65
CA GLY A 394 -29.45 12.34 -15.86
C GLY A 394 -29.79 11.90 -14.44
N ARG A 395 -29.19 10.80 -13.94
CA ARG A 395 -29.39 10.27 -12.59
C ARG A 395 -28.40 10.93 -11.61
N TYR A 396 -28.50 12.25 -11.46
CA TYR A 396 -27.50 13.06 -10.77
C TYR A 396 -27.32 12.71 -9.28
N GLU A 397 -28.37 12.32 -8.57
CA GLU A 397 -28.27 11.89 -7.17
C GLU A 397 -27.49 10.57 -7.02
N ALA A 398 -27.68 9.63 -7.96
CA ALA A 398 -26.92 8.39 -7.97
C ALA A 398 -25.44 8.63 -8.33
N ALA A 399 -25.18 9.58 -9.24
CA ALA A 399 -23.82 10.03 -9.53
C ALA A 399 -23.14 10.63 -8.29
N LEU A 400 -23.85 11.49 -7.54
CA LEU A 400 -23.33 12.07 -6.30
C LEU A 400 -23.02 11.02 -5.22
N GLN A 401 -23.84 9.97 -5.09
CA GLN A 401 -23.53 8.85 -4.19
C GLN A 401 -22.25 8.11 -4.60
N ALA A 402 -22.02 7.93 -5.90
CA ALA A 402 -20.79 7.33 -6.41
C ALA A 402 -19.57 8.25 -6.18
N VAL A 403 -19.73 9.56 -6.39
CA VAL A 403 -18.73 10.61 -6.09
C VAL A 403 -18.32 10.56 -4.61
N ASP A 404 -19.28 10.53 -3.69
CA ASP A 404 -18.99 10.50 -2.24
C ASP A 404 -18.23 9.23 -1.82
N ARG A 405 -18.50 8.08 -2.47
CA ARG A 405 -17.76 6.83 -2.25
C ARG A 405 -16.32 6.94 -2.81
N LEU A 406 -16.17 7.47 -4.02
CA LEU A 406 -14.86 7.65 -4.65
C LEU A 406 -13.94 8.55 -3.84
N VAL A 407 -14.44 9.70 -3.36
CA VAL A 407 -13.66 10.63 -2.53
C VAL A 407 -13.11 9.95 -1.27
N LYS A 408 -13.88 9.03 -0.67
CA LYS A 408 -13.43 8.27 0.51
C LYS A 408 -12.35 7.24 0.16
N ILE A 409 -12.51 6.54 -0.96
CA ILE A 409 -11.57 5.50 -1.39
C ILE A 409 -10.24 6.11 -1.85
N MET A 410 -10.30 7.23 -2.55
CA MET A 410 -9.16 7.84 -3.25
C MET A 410 -8.57 9.05 -2.51
N SER A 411 -8.87 9.21 -1.22
CA SER A 411 -8.60 10.43 -0.45
C SER A 411 -7.15 10.92 -0.48
N ASP A 412 -6.21 10.01 -0.75
CA ASP A 412 -4.77 10.26 -0.83
C ASP A 412 -4.28 10.80 -2.19
N HIS A 413 -5.10 10.74 -3.23
CA HIS A 413 -4.72 11.05 -4.62
C HIS A 413 -5.34 12.36 -5.08
N SER A 414 -4.63 13.46 -4.82
CA SER A 414 -5.17 14.82 -4.98
C SER A 414 -5.75 15.12 -6.35
N SER A 415 -5.06 14.73 -7.43
CA SER A 415 -5.50 15.04 -8.80
C SER A 415 -6.78 14.29 -9.17
N MET A 416 -6.85 12.99 -8.87
CA MET A 416 -8.05 12.20 -9.16
C MET A 416 -9.24 12.59 -8.29
N VAL A 417 -9.01 12.98 -7.03
CA VAL A 417 -10.06 13.50 -6.15
C VAL A 417 -10.60 14.83 -6.69
N ALA A 418 -9.76 15.65 -7.32
CA ALA A 418 -10.22 16.87 -7.99
C ALA A 418 -11.21 16.54 -9.12
N ASP A 419 -10.86 15.61 -10.01
CA ASP A 419 -11.75 15.19 -11.13
C ASP A 419 -13.13 14.73 -10.62
N VAL A 420 -13.14 13.98 -9.53
CA VAL A 420 -14.36 13.48 -8.89
C VAL A 420 -15.18 14.63 -8.28
N TYR A 421 -14.55 15.61 -7.64
CA TYR A 421 -15.25 16.81 -7.16
C TYR A 421 -15.81 17.66 -8.30
N SER A 422 -15.09 17.78 -9.42
CA SER A 422 -15.60 18.47 -10.61
C SER A 422 -16.89 17.83 -11.14
N LEU A 423 -16.92 16.50 -11.25
CA LEU A 423 -18.14 15.78 -11.62
C LEU A 423 -19.28 16.02 -10.61
N GLY A 424 -18.98 16.03 -9.31
CA GLY A 424 -19.96 16.37 -8.28
C GLY A 424 -20.52 17.80 -8.43
N GLY A 425 -19.66 18.76 -8.75
CA GLY A 425 -20.06 20.14 -9.05
C GLY A 425 -20.99 20.21 -10.27
N ASP A 426 -20.66 19.49 -11.35
CA ASP A 426 -21.50 19.40 -12.54
C ASP A 426 -22.88 18.79 -12.21
N CYS A 427 -22.93 17.75 -11.36
CA CYS A 427 -24.18 17.15 -10.89
C CYS A 427 -25.05 18.16 -10.14
N TYR A 428 -24.48 18.90 -9.18
CA TYR A 428 -25.23 19.91 -8.42
C TYR A 428 -25.74 21.04 -9.31
N ALA A 429 -24.94 21.49 -10.29
CA ALA A 429 -25.35 22.50 -11.25
C ALA A 429 -26.54 22.02 -12.09
N LYS A 430 -26.53 20.76 -12.54
CA LYS A 430 -27.67 20.16 -13.27
C LYS A 430 -28.93 19.99 -12.43
N LEU A 431 -28.79 19.87 -11.10
CA LEU A 431 -29.89 19.86 -10.14
C LEU A 431 -30.37 21.27 -9.75
N GLY A 432 -29.75 22.35 -10.28
CA GLY A 432 -30.07 23.74 -9.92
C GLY A 432 -29.61 24.14 -8.52
N ARG A 433 -28.65 23.42 -7.94
CA ARG A 433 -28.08 23.67 -6.60
C ARG A 433 -26.75 24.41 -6.72
N ASP A 434 -26.81 25.66 -7.16
CA ASP A 434 -25.63 26.43 -7.55
C ASP A 434 -24.61 26.66 -6.41
N ASP A 435 -25.08 26.84 -5.18
CA ASP A 435 -24.20 27.02 -4.01
C ASP A 435 -23.36 25.76 -3.73
N ASP A 436 -23.99 24.58 -3.81
CA ASP A 436 -23.32 23.30 -3.65
C ASP A 436 -22.35 23.03 -4.81
N ALA A 437 -22.75 23.39 -6.04
CA ALA A 437 -21.90 23.28 -7.22
C ALA A 437 -20.62 24.11 -7.05
N ARG A 438 -20.74 25.40 -6.68
CA ARG A 438 -19.60 26.28 -6.40
C ARG A 438 -18.72 25.72 -5.29
N ARG A 439 -19.32 25.17 -4.22
CA ARG A 439 -18.56 24.52 -3.15
C ARG A 439 -17.74 23.34 -3.67
N TYR A 440 -18.32 22.48 -4.51
CA TYR A 440 -17.61 21.32 -5.06
C TYR A 440 -16.50 21.72 -6.04
N TYR A 441 -16.72 22.74 -6.88
CA TYR A 441 -15.64 23.27 -7.72
C TYR A 441 -14.50 23.88 -6.90
N ASN A 442 -14.79 24.57 -5.79
CA ASN A 442 -13.77 25.05 -4.87
C ASN A 442 -13.00 23.91 -4.21
N LEU A 443 -13.67 22.82 -3.80
CA LEU A 443 -13.01 21.62 -3.28
C LEU A 443 -12.11 20.96 -4.33
N SER A 444 -12.59 20.89 -5.57
CA SER A 444 -11.86 20.40 -6.73
C SER A 444 -10.58 21.21 -6.96
N TYR A 445 -10.71 22.54 -7.02
CA TYR A 445 -9.57 23.46 -7.19
C TYR A 445 -8.58 23.38 -6.03
N ALA A 446 -9.04 23.30 -4.78
CA ALA A 446 -8.16 23.19 -3.61
C ALA A 446 -7.33 21.90 -3.61
N LYS A 447 -7.81 20.84 -4.27
CA LYS A 447 -7.08 19.57 -4.41
C LYS A 447 -6.03 19.61 -5.50
N ASP A 448 -6.32 20.28 -6.61
CA ASP A 448 -5.40 20.41 -7.74
C ASP A 448 -5.44 21.83 -8.32
N TRP A 449 -4.75 22.77 -7.67
CA TRP A 449 -4.83 24.20 -7.99
C TRP A 449 -3.99 24.61 -9.22
N ILE A 450 -3.07 23.76 -9.66
CA ILE A 450 -2.07 24.09 -10.69
C ILE A 450 -2.65 23.92 -12.11
N VAL A 451 -3.53 22.92 -12.32
CA VAL A 451 -3.92 22.48 -13.68
C VAL A 451 -5.40 22.10 -13.85
N ASN A 452 -6.23 22.30 -12.83
CA ASN A 452 -7.67 22.01 -12.89
C ASN A 452 -8.46 23.15 -13.55
N TYR A 453 -8.28 23.28 -14.87
CA TYR A 453 -8.90 24.32 -15.68
C TYR A 453 -10.44 24.27 -15.64
N TRP A 454 -11.02 23.07 -15.56
CA TRP A 454 -12.47 22.92 -15.50
C TRP A 454 -13.10 23.56 -14.25
N ALA A 455 -12.54 23.31 -13.08
CA ALA A 455 -13.07 23.91 -11.86
C ALA A 455 -12.99 25.45 -11.93
N ILE A 456 -11.92 25.99 -12.53
CA ILE A 456 -11.73 27.42 -12.71
C ILE A 456 -12.77 28.01 -13.67
N SER A 457 -13.00 27.39 -14.84
CA SER A 457 -13.97 27.91 -15.82
C SER A 457 -15.39 27.94 -15.23
N ARG A 458 -15.79 26.88 -14.52
CA ARG A 458 -17.09 26.83 -13.84
C ARG A 458 -17.24 27.86 -12.72
N LEU A 459 -16.18 28.11 -11.95
CA LEU A 459 -16.18 29.16 -10.93
C LEU A 459 -16.25 30.57 -11.53
N ALA A 460 -15.67 30.75 -12.72
CA ALA A 460 -15.70 32.01 -13.47
C ALA A 460 -17.05 32.28 -14.16
N GLY A 461 -17.94 31.28 -14.23
CA GLY A 461 -19.30 31.42 -14.77
C GLY A 461 -19.45 31.05 -16.25
N GLU A 462 -18.49 30.31 -16.81
CA GLU A 462 -18.59 29.63 -18.11
C GLU A 462 -19.29 28.26 -17.98
#